data_AF-A0A645CDW9-F1
#
_entry.id   AF-A0A645CDW9-F1
#
_cell.length_a   1.000
_cell.length_b   1.000
_cell.length_c   1.000
_cell.angle_alpha   90.00
_cell.angle_beta   90.00
_cell.angle_gamma   90.00
#
_symmetry.space_group_name_H-M   'P 1'
#
loop_
_entity.id
_entity.type
_entity.pdbx_description
1 polymer ?
#
loop_
_entity_poly.entity_id
_entity_poly.type
_entity_poly.pdbx_seq_one_letter_code
_entity_poly.pdbx_strand_id
1 'polypeptide(L)'
;MAIKNKYKIKDISKCLCDEFKAHEITREEYLNLSENLSTIQLTDNSRIYKINDSNFIQSLLSEKEKTEIQITIDHFNKIYDDIEYSSYEYQISTGNLIIVILESTDKGMLSSFTMDGIGDFLFNCLSKFIDDDIEKSENPLDEIIEELKHFKPYGKYFQ
;
A
#
# COMPACT_ATOMS: atom_id res chain seq x y z
N MET A 1 -5.63 -13.87 22.84
CA MET A 1 -4.26 -13.53 23.27
C MET A 1 -4.09 -12.02 23.10
N ALA A 2 -3.55 -11.31 24.08
CA ALA A 2 -3.32 -9.88 23.97
C ALA A 2 -2.06 -9.66 23.13
N ILE A 3 -2.23 -9.09 21.93
CA ILE A 3 -1.14 -8.71 21.05
C ILE A 3 -0.23 -7.76 21.85
N LYS A 4 1.05 -8.12 22.03
CA LYS A 4 2.03 -7.21 22.60
C LYS A 4 2.44 -6.22 21.52
N ASN A 5 1.61 -5.21 21.28
CA ASN A 5 1.95 -4.10 20.38
C ASN A 5 3.16 -3.35 20.97
N LYS A 6 4.37 -3.61 20.46
CA LYS A 6 5.61 -3.04 21.00
C LYS A 6 5.96 -1.69 20.39
N TYR A 7 5.53 -1.43 19.16
CA TYR A 7 6.00 -0.29 18.39
C TYR A 7 4.95 0.83 18.38
N LYS A 8 5.40 2.03 18.73
CA LYS A 8 4.55 3.22 18.68
C LYS A 8 4.36 3.62 17.24
N ILE A 9 3.14 4.00 16.87
CA ILE A 9 2.86 4.51 15.52
C ILE A 9 3.80 5.67 15.17
N LYS A 10 4.12 6.54 16.13
CA LYS A 10 5.03 7.66 15.91
C LYS A 10 6.42 7.24 15.45
N ASP A 11 6.93 6.11 15.92
CA ASP A 11 8.27 5.62 15.56
C ASP A 11 8.26 5.07 14.12
N ILE A 12 7.18 4.38 13.75
CA ILE A 12 6.97 3.84 12.40
C ILE A 12 6.69 4.96 11.39
N SER A 13 5.85 5.94 11.77
CA SER A 13 5.62 7.17 11.01
C SER A 13 6.94 7.88 10.70
N LYS A 14 7.84 7.97 11.69
CA LYS A 14 9.15 8.59 11.50
C LYS A 14 10.01 7.78 10.53
N CYS A 15 10.06 6.46 10.67
CA CYS A 15 10.78 5.58 9.74
C CYS A 15 10.26 5.74 8.29
N LEU A 16 8.94 5.76 8.08
CA LEU A 16 8.32 5.99 6.78
C LEU A 16 8.76 7.32 6.15
N CYS A 17 8.76 8.40 6.93
CA CYS A 17 9.19 9.72 6.43
C CYS A 17 10.70 9.79 6.16
N ASP A 18 11.52 9.34 7.12
CA ASP A 18 12.96 9.53 7.11
C ASP A 18 13.67 8.57 6.13
N GLU A 19 13.22 7.31 6.07
CA GLU A 19 13.88 6.25 5.27
C GLU A 19 13.17 5.96 3.95
N PHE A 20 11.83 6.09 3.94
CA PHE A 20 11.00 5.72 2.78
C PHE A 20 10.46 6.91 1.99
N LYS A 21 10.90 8.13 2.30
CA LYS A 21 10.45 9.38 1.68
C LYS A 21 8.92 9.53 1.64
N ALA A 22 8.23 8.90 2.58
CA ALA A 22 6.78 8.99 2.64
C ALA A 22 6.36 10.36 3.17
N HIS A 23 5.21 10.84 2.74
CA HIS A 23 4.55 12.01 3.32
C HIS A 23 3.17 11.63 3.82
N GLU A 24 2.81 12.13 5.00
CA GLU A 24 1.48 11.92 5.57
C GLU A 24 0.46 12.70 4.75
N ILE A 25 -0.65 12.06 4.37
CA ILE A 25 -1.79 12.68 3.70
C ILE A 25 -3.03 12.57 4.58
N THR A 26 -3.98 13.47 4.38
CA THR A 26 -5.26 13.45 5.08
C THR A 26 -6.15 12.33 4.57
N ARG A 27 -7.14 11.95 5.39
CA ARG A 27 -8.21 11.04 4.98
C ARG A 27 -8.94 11.55 3.74
N GLU A 28 -9.23 12.85 3.67
CA GLU A 28 -9.90 13.44 2.52
C GLU A 28 -9.06 13.33 1.24
N GLU A 29 -7.76 13.64 1.32
CA GLU A 29 -6.85 13.46 0.19
C GLU A 29 -6.78 12.01 -0.28
N TYR A 30 -6.77 11.02 0.63
CA TYR A 30 -6.79 9.60 0.28
C TYR A 30 -8.09 9.17 -0.40
N LEU A 31 -9.25 9.54 0.17
CA LEU A 31 -10.55 9.17 -0.38
C LEU A 31 -10.81 9.82 -1.75
N ASN A 32 -10.15 10.95 -2.03
CA ASN A 32 -10.20 11.63 -3.33
C ASN A 32 -9.27 11.00 -4.39
N LEU A 33 -8.46 9.99 -4.06
CA LEU A 33 -7.59 9.33 -5.05
C LEU A 33 -8.36 8.42 -6.00
N SER A 34 -9.46 7.81 -5.55
CA SER A 34 -10.32 6.97 -6.38
C SER A 34 -11.71 6.83 -5.75
N GLU A 35 -12.75 6.82 -6.58
CA GLU A 35 -14.14 6.60 -6.12
C GLU A 35 -14.28 5.26 -5.37
N ASN A 36 -13.47 4.26 -5.71
CA ASN A 36 -13.48 2.94 -5.06
C ASN A 36 -13.05 3.03 -3.58
N LEU A 37 -12.20 4.00 -3.24
CA LEU A 37 -11.68 4.18 -1.88
C LEU A 37 -12.71 4.82 -0.95
N SER A 38 -13.73 5.49 -1.49
CA SER A 38 -14.80 6.12 -0.70
C SER A 38 -15.56 5.14 0.21
N THR A 39 -15.50 3.85 -0.10
CA THR A 39 -16.15 2.77 0.66
C THR A 39 -15.28 2.20 1.79
N ILE A 40 -14.00 2.55 1.84
CA ILE A 40 -13.07 2.02 2.84
C ILE A 40 -13.35 2.65 4.21
N GLN A 41 -13.68 1.80 5.18
CA GLN A 41 -13.77 2.21 6.58
C GLN A 41 -12.36 2.35 7.17
N LEU A 42 -11.95 3.61 7.37
CA LEU A 42 -10.75 3.94 8.12
C LEU A 42 -11.12 4.26 9.56
N THR A 43 -10.35 3.71 10.50
CA THR A 43 -10.47 4.05 11.92
C THR A 43 -10.08 5.52 12.15
N ASP A 44 -10.67 6.18 13.15
CA ASP A 44 -10.38 7.59 13.47
C ASP A 44 -8.91 7.86 13.82
N ASN A 45 -8.16 6.81 14.15
CA ASN A 45 -6.74 6.87 14.50
C ASN A 45 -5.82 6.39 13.37
N SER A 46 -6.35 6.29 12.13
CA SER A 46 -5.57 5.95 10.95
C SER A 46 -4.62 7.09 10.59
N ARG A 47 -3.38 6.75 10.23
CA ARG A 47 -2.41 7.66 9.63
C ARG A 47 -2.05 7.15 8.25
N ILE A 48 -2.23 7.98 7.24
CA ILE A 48 -2.09 7.59 5.84
C ILE A 48 -0.83 8.23 5.30
N TYR A 49 0.00 7.43 4.64
CA TYR A 49 1.29 7.83 4.08
C TYR A 49 1.31 7.53 2.60
N LYS A 50 1.88 8.44 1.84
CA LYS A 50 2.02 8.35 0.38
C LYS A 50 3.49 8.41 -0.01
N ILE A 51 3.89 7.52 -0.92
CA ILE A 51 5.19 7.53 -1.59
C ILE A 51 4.91 7.59 -3.09
N ASN A 52 5.37 8.63 -3.76
CA ASN A 52 5.11 8.88 -5.18
C ASN A 52 6.36 9.37 -5.95
N ASP A 53 7.55 9.10 -5.41
CA ASP A 53 8.82 9.28 -6.11
C ASP A 53 9.12 7.97 -6.86
N SER A 54 8.76 7.90 -8.14
CA SER A 54 8.95 6.69 -8.97
C SER A 54 10.40 6.20 -8.98
N ASN A 55 11.39 7.11 -9.00
CA ASN A 55 12.79 6.71 -8.96
C ASN A 55 13.16 6.04 -7.64
N PHE A 56 12.61 6.56 -6.54
CA PHE A 56 12.79 5.94 -5.24
C PHE A 56 12.08 4.58 -5.16
N ILE A 57 10.83 4.48 -5.58
CA ILE A 57 10.09 3.20 -5.59
C ILE A 57 10.87 2.16 -6.39
N GLN A 58 11.27 2.48 -7.62
CA GLN A 58 12.07 1.59 -8.49
C GLN A 58 13.40 1.15 -7.86
N SER A 59 13.99 1.97 -7.00
CA SER A 59 15.23 1.60 -6.27
C SER A 59 14.99 0.57 -5.16
N LEU A 60 13.76 0.45 -4.66
CA LEU A 60 13.37 -0.53 -3.64
C LEU A 60 12.95 -1.88 -4.24
N LEU A 61 12.63 -1.91 -5.54
CA LEU A 61 12.10 -3.10 -6.20
C LEU A 61 13.21 -4.09 -6.58
N SER A 62 12.90 -5.37 -6.41
CA SER A 62 13.65 -6.47 -7.00
C SER A 62 13.47 -6.51 -8.52
N GLU A 63 14.40 -7.16 -9.23
CA GLU A 63 14.27 -7.37 -10.68
C GLU A 63 13.01 -8.15 -11.06
N LYS A 64 12.54 -9.02 -10.16
CA LYS A 64 11.27 -9.73 -10.34
C LYS A 64 10.10 -8.75 -10.34
N GLU A 65 9.97 -7.91 -9.31
CA GLU A 65 8.91 -6.90 -9.21
C GLU A 65 8.93 -5.91 -10.39
N LYS A 66 10.12 -5.50 -10.85
CA LYS A 66 10.26 -4.65 -12.05
C LYS A 66 9.76 -5.34 -13.31
N THR A 67 10.10 -6.62 -13.48
CA THR A 67 9.60 -7.41 -14.61
C THR A 67 8.08 -7.52 -14.55
N GLU A 68 7.53 -7.72 -13.36
CA GLU A 68 6.09 -7.81 -13.13
C GLU A 68 5.36 -6.51 -13.49
N ILE A 69 5.89 -5.36 -13.05
CA ILE A 69 5.40 -4.03 -13.46
C ILE A 69 5.40 -3.87 -14.97
N GLN A 70 6.49 -4.25 -15.64
CA GLN A 70 6.58 -4.09 -17.08
C GLN A 70 5.52 -4.93 -17.82
N ILE A 71 5.26 -6.16 -17.36
CA ILE A 71 4.19 -7.00 -17.91
C ILE A 71 2.83 -6.33 -17.73
N THR A 72 2.57 -5.76 -16.55
CA THR A 72 1.33 -5.02 -16.27
C THR A 72 1.17 -3.80 -17.18
N ILE A 73 2.22 -2.99 -17.38
CA ILE A 73 2.22 -1.85 -18.30
C ILE A 73 1.94 -2.30 -19.74
N ASP A 74 2.61 -3.36 -20.19
CA ASP A 74 2.45 -3.89 -21.55
C ASP A 74 1.03 -4.44 -21.78
N HIS A 75 0.42 -5.03 -20.76
CA HIS A 75 -0.95 -5.53 -20.81
C HIS A 75 -1.95 -4.38 -20.92
N PHE A 76 -1.79 -3.35 -20.08
CA PHE A 76 -2.58 -2.12 -20.17
C PHE A 76 -2.54 -1.52 -21.58
N ASN A 77 -1.35 -1.29 -22.11
CA ASN A 77 -1.16 -0.70 -23.44
C ASN A 77 -1.74 -1.53 -24.60
N LYS A 78 -2.02 -2.82 -24.41
CA LYS A 78 -2.58 -3.71 -25.43
C LYS A 78 -4.10 -3.80 -25.40
N ILE A 79 -4.70 -3.63 -24.23
CA ILE A 79 -6.12 -3.94 -24.01
C ILE A 79 -6.99 -2.70 -23.98
N TYR A 80 -6.45 -1.59 -23.50
CA TYR A 80 -7.21 -0.38 -23.26
C TYR A 80 -6.70 0.75 -24.17
N ASP A 81 -7.59 1.26 -25.03
CA ASP A 81 -7.28 2.41 -25.88
C ASP A 81 -7.32 3.74 -25.09
N ASP A 82 -8.09 3.79 -23.99
CA ASP A 82 -8.31 4.99 -23.16
C ASP A 82 -7.92 4.74 -21.69
N ILE A 83 -6.65 4.48 -21.42
CA ILE A 83 -6.15 4.32 -20.04
C ILE A 83 -6.01 5.69 -19.38
N GLU A 84 -6.65 5.85 -18.22
CA GLU A 84 -6.37 6.98 -17.35
C GLU A 84 -5.09 6.72 -16.56
N TYR A 85 -3.95 7.15 -17.12
CA TYR A 85 -2.63 7.02 -16.49
C TYR A 85 -2.50 7.73 -15.13
N SER A 86 -3.36 8.73 -14.87
CA SER A 86 -3.45 9.43 -13.58
C SER A 86 -4.27 8.68 -12.53
N SER A 87 -5.01 7.63 -12.90
CA SER A 87 -5.84 6.88 -11.95
C SER A 87 -5.00 6.26 -10.84
N TYR A 88 -5.61 6.12 -9.66
CA TYR A 88 -5.00 5.47 -8.51
C TYR A 88 -4.56 4.04 -8.84
N GLU A 89 -5.45 3.28 -9.47
CA GLU A 89 -5.27 1.87 -9.83
C GLU A 89 -4.09 1.69 -10.79
N TYR A 90 -3.95 2.58 -11.79
CA TYR A 90 -2.81 2.56 -12.68
C TYR A 90 -1.51 2.89 -11.93
N GLN A 91 -1.49 3.94 -11.12
CA GLN A 91 -0.27 4.35 -10.42
C GLN A 91 0.23 3.29 -9.42
N ILE A 92 -0.68 2.64 -8.69
CA ILE A 92 -0.37 1.55 -7.76
C ILE A 92 0.19 0.33 -8.50
N SER A 93 -0.48 -0.10 -9.57
CA SER A 93 -0.12 -1.31 -10.33
C SER A 93 1.15 -1.16 -11.18
N THR A 94 1.56 0.07 -11.48
CA THR A 94 2.76 0.37 -12.27
C THR A 94 3.96 0.80 -11.43
N GLY A 95 3.87 0.69 -10.09
CA GLY A 95 4.97 1.05 -9.18
C GLY A 95 5.30 2.54 -9.18
N ASN A 96 4.31 3.39 -9.44
CA ASN A 96 4.43 4.85 -9.37
C ASN A 96 3.88 5.43 -8.06
N LEU A 97 3.11 4.63 -7.31
CA LEU A 97 2.51 5.02 -6.06
C LEU A 97 2.55 3.87 -5.07
N ILE A 98 2.83 4.20 -3.81
CA ILE A 98 2.57 3.34 -2.65
C ILE A 98 1.77 4.15 -1.64
N ILE A 99 0.69 3.57 -1.10
CA ILE A 99 -0.03 4.07 0.06
C ILE A 99 0.19 3.13 1.23
N VAL A 100 0.50 3.67 2.40
CA VAL A 100 0.58 2.93 3.66
C VAL A 100 -0.40 3.53 4.65
N ILE A 101 -1.26 2.71 5.25
CA ILE A 101 -2.20 3.10 6.29
C ILE A 101 -1.78 2.41 7.58
N LEU A 102 -1.44 3.18 8.61
CA LEU A 102 -1.15 2.69 9.95
C LEU A 102 -2.37 2.91 10.84
N GLU A 103 -2.85 1.90 11.55
CA GLU A 103 -3.98 2.05 12.47
C GLU A 103 -3.63 1.70 13.91
N SER A 104 -4.33 2.36 14.84
CA SER A 104 -4.19 2.17 16.28
C SER A 104 -5.54 2.00 16.96
N THR A 105 -5.65 0.95 17.77
CA THR A 105 -6.77 0.78 18.69
C THR A 105 -6.68 1.71 19.91
N ASP A 106 -5.47 2.07 20.35
CA ASP A 106 -5.21 2.81 21.59
C ASP A 106 -4.56 4.20 21.39
N LYS A 107 -4.48 4.68 20.14
CA LYS A 107 -3.81 5.91 19.69
C LYS A 107 -2.29 5.95 19.88
N GLY A 108 -1.70 4.92 20.47
CA GLY A 108 -0.28 4.89 20.83
C GLY A 108 0.48 3.87 20.01
N MET A 109 0.00 2.63 20.03
CA MET A 109 0.69 1.48 19.47
C MET A 109 0.08 1.08 18.14
N LEU A 110 0.94 0.60 17.23
CA LEU A 110 0.49 0.03 15.97
C LEU A 110 -0.36 -1.22 16.27
N SER A 111 -1.56 -1.27 15.70
CA SER A 111 -2.44 -2.44 15.79
C SER A 111 -2.50 -3.18 14.46
N SER A 112 -2.45 -2.45 13.34
CA SER A 112 -2.55 -2.98 11.99
C SER A 112 -1.91 -2.02 10.99
N PHE A 113 -1.56 -2.54 9.82
CA PHE A 113 -1.28 -1.68 8.67
C PHE A 113 -1.93 -2.23 7.39
N THR A 114 -2.14 -1.31 6.45
CA THR A 114 -2.46 -1.60 5.04
C THR A 114 -1.36 -1.02 4.17
N MET A 115 -1.00 -1.69 3.08
CA MET A 115 -0.14 -1.18 2.03
C MET A 115 -0.77 -1.49 0.67
N ASP A 116 -0.99 -0.43 -0.12
CA ASP A 116 -1.30 -0.54 -1.54
C ASP A 116 -0.05 -0.13 -2.32
N GLY A 117 0.34 -0.87 -3.35
CA GLY A 117 1.53 -0.58 -4.16
C GLY A 117 2.58 -1.70 -4.11
N ILE A 118 3.44 -1.73 -5.13
CA ILE A 118 4.44 -2.79 -5.30
C ILE A 118 5.67 -2.41 -4.47
N GLY A 119 6.16 -3.32 -3.63
CA GLY A 119 7.31 -3.06 -2.78
C GLY A 119 7.45 -4.06 -1.63
N ASP A 120 7.84 -5.29 -1.96
CA ASP A 120 8.04 -6.38 -0.99
C ASP A 120 9.03 -5.99 0.11
N PHE A 121 10.08 -5.23 -0.22
CA PHE A 121 11.04 -4.75 0.78
C PHE A 121 10.37 -3.90 1.86
N LEU A 122 9.56 -2.91 1.45
CA LEU A 122 8.84 -2.04 2.37
C LEU A 122 7.80 -2.83 3.18
N PHE A 123 7.03 -3.70 2.52
CA PHE A 123 6.05 -4.55 3.19
C PHE A 123 6.72 -5.42 4.28
N ASN A 124 7.85 -6.05 3.96
CA ASN A 124 8.61 -6.88 4.89
C ASN A 124 9.22 -6.06 6.03
N CYS A 125 9.62 -4.81 5.78
CA CYS A 125 10.05 -3.88 6.84
C CYS A 125 8.88 -3.54 7.77
N LEU A 126 7.71 -3.20 7.23
CA LEU A 126 6.51 -2.88 8.03
C LEU A 126 6.02 -4.07 8.85
N SER A 127 6.06 -5.25 8.25
CA SER A 127 5.69 -6.52 8.89
C SER A 127 6.49 -6.81 10.16
N LYS A 128 7.76 -6.42 10.22
CA LYS A 128 8.59 -6.61 11.43
C LYS A 128 8.14 -5.77 12.62
N PHE A 129 7.33 -4.74 12.41
CA PHE A 129 6.76 -3.93 13.49
C PHE A 129 5.47 -4.51 14.08
N ILE A 130 4.92 -5.57 13.49
CA ILE A 130 3.80 -6.34 14.04
C ILE A 130 4.34 -7.73 14.42
N ASP A 131 4.54 -7.97 15.72
CA ASP A 131 4.93 -9.29 16.26
C ASP A 131 3.73 -10.26 16.12
N ASP A 132 3.66 -10.99 15.00
CA ASP A 132 3.04 -12.32 14.74
C ASP A 132 2.30 -12.42 13.37
N ASP A 133 2.39 -13.62 12.78
CA ASP A 133 1.90 -14.14 11.48
C ASP A 133 0.93 -13.23 10.69
N ILE A 134 1.50 -12.38 9.82
CA ILE A 134 0.72 -11.69 8.78
C ILE A 134 0.42 -12.70 7.66
N GLU A 135 -0.79 -13.24 7.66
CA GLU A 135 -1.31 -13.93 6.48
C GLU A 135 -1.70 -12.90 5.40
N LYS A 136 -1.21 -13.12 4.18
CA LYS A 136 -1.52 -12.30 3.01
C LYS A 136 -3.00 -12.52 2.64
N SER A 137 -3.84 -11.47 2.68
CA SER A 137 -5.23 -11.54 2.20
C SER A 137 -5.42 -10.90 0.83
N GLU A 138 -6.53 -11.24 0.19
CA GLU A 138 -6.97 -10.70 -1.11
C GLU A 138 -7.53 -9.27 -0.99
N ASN A 139 -7.31 -8.47 -2.04
CA ASN A 139 -7.69 -7.08 -2.20
C ASN A 139 -9.14 -7.01 -2.70
N PRO A 140 -10.02 -6.13 -2.19
CA PRO A 140 -11.39 -5.97 -2.72
C PRO A 140 -11.46 -5.49 -4.19
N LEU A 141 -10.36 -5.02 -4.78
CA LEU A 141 -10.23 -4.80 -6.23
C LEU A 141 -10.04 -6.12 -7.03
N ASP A 142 -9.80 -7.25 -6.36
CA ASP A 142 -9.58 -8.58 -6.96
C ASP A 142 -10.83 -9.14 -7.67
N GLU A 143 -12.02 -8.63 -7.33
CA GLU A 143 -13.26 -9.01 -8.01
C GLU A 143 -13.48 -8.26 -9.34
N ILE A 144 -12.85 -7.10 -9.54
CA ILE A 144 -13.12 -6.25 -10.71
C ILE A 144 -12.27 -6.67 -11.91
N ILE A 145 -11.12 -7.34 -11.71
CA ILE A 145 -10.21 -7.70 -12.80
C ILE A 145 -9.69 -9.13 -12.62
N GLU A 146 -10.46 -10.12 -13.11
CA GLU A 146 -10.08 -11.55 -13.08
C GLU A 146 -8.70 -11.84 -13.68
N GLU A 147 -8.21 -11.00 -14.60
CA GLU A 147 -6.91 -11.15 -15.27
C GLU A 147 -5.71 -10.61 -14.47
N LEU A 148 -5.92 -9.70 -13.50
CA LEU A 148 -4.85 -9.11 -12.68
C LEU A 148 -4.50 -9.93 -11.43
N LYS A 149 -5.19 -11.06 -11.19
CA LYS A 149 -4.91 -12.00 -10.07
C LYS A 149 -3.44 -12.49 -10.01
N HIS A 150 -2.67 -12.32 -11.08
CA HIS A 150 -1.27 -12.72 -11.19
C HIS A 150 -0.28 -11.61 -10.76
N PHE A 151 -0.74 -10.37 -10.58
CA PHE A 151 0.11 -9.20 -10.34
C PHE A 151 -0.47 -8.37 -9.18
N LYS A 152 -0.10 -8.77 -7.96
CA LYS A 152 -0.65 -8.25 -6.71
C LYS A 152 0.35 -7.32 -5.99
N PRO A 153 0.03 -6.06 -5.72
CA PRO A 153 0.74 -5.21 -4.76
C PRO A 153 0.02 -5.24 -3.39
N TYR A 154 0.66 -5.77 -2.34
CA TYR A 154 -0.03 -6.38 -1.18
C TYR A 154 -0.13 -5.56 0.12
N GLY A 155 -1.27 -5.76 0.82
CA GLY A 155 -1.36 -6.01 2.27
C GLY A 155 -2.46 -5.24 3.03
N LYS A 156 -3.42 -5.91 3.69
CA LYS A 156 -4.40 -5.28 4.62
C LYS A 156 -4.69 -6.20 5.81
N TYR A 157 -4.59 -5.70 7.05
CA TYR A 157 -4.91 -6.45 8.28
C TYR A 157 -6.28 -6.05 8.84
N PHE A 158 -7.12 -7.05 9.14
CA PHE A 158 -8.30 -6.89 9.98
C PHE A 158 -8.36 -8.01 11.02
N GLN A 159 -8.89 -7.65 12.20
CA GLN A 159 -9.04 -8.49 13.38
C GLN A 159 -10.18 -9.51 13.26
#